data_AF-A0A344J401-F1
#
_entry.id   AF-A0A344J401-F1
#
_cell.length_a   1.000
_cell.length_b   1.000
_cell.length_c   1.000
_cell.angle_alpha   90.00
_cell.angle_beta   90.00
_cell.angle_gamma   90.00
#
_symmetry.space_group_name_H-M   'P 1'
#
loop_
_entity.id
_entity.type
_entity.pdbx_description
1 polymer ?
#
loop_
_entity_poly.entity_id
_entity_poly.type
_entity_poly.pdbx_seq_one_letter_code
_entity_poly.pdbx_strand_id
1 'polypeptide(L)'
;MSYLVLARKWRPKKFAELVGQEHVVRALTNALGTGRVHHAFLFTGTRGVGKTTIARIFAKSLNCEQGTSAEPCGECRTCLDIDAGRFIDLLEIDAASNTGVDDVRELIDNAQYMPSRGRVKVYLIDEVHMLSKNAFNALLKTLEEPPGHVKFLLATTDPQKLPVTVLSRCLQFNLKRLDLGQIEGQMRRILGAEGIGFEDGALRQLSRAADGSLRDGLSLLDQAIAYGGGEVGDAAVAAMLGTVDRARIGALIDALAEADGSRLMAEVEGLAELSPDWGHVLEAFAETLHRVQLRQLVPAMQVQDDGGIDIVGLAERLRPELVQLWYQMAVNGGRDLPIAPSPRVGFEMSLLRMLAFRPAGEGAAASTGSRPAAATSPKPAVSGREAARAAMAEATAQPEPAPVPQREREAAPVAPMREDPPLPATPRALSLDADSWLELLAGVQLKGLAKELAAHVGFIGYEAGVLTLSLSGDDEFLKTPMAVKQLGESLAGAFGVAPQIRLEVAKAAGETLSKRNARERDARHSAAEDAFLNDPDVQRLMQQGAKLVPDSIRPLED
;
A
#
# COMPACT_ATOMS: atom_id res chain seq x y z
N MET A 1 -6.48 26.13 -29.37
CA MET A 1 -6.34 24.66 -29.35
C MET A 1 -6.06 24.25 -27.92
N SER A 2 -6.85 23.36 -27.32
CA SER A 2 -6.62 22.91 -25.94
C SER A 2 -5.26 22.21 -25.86
N TYR A 3 -4.33 22.74 -25.06
CA TYR A 3 -3.06 22.09 -24.79
C TYR A 3 -3.32 20.70 -24.24
N LEU A 4 -2.93 19.67 -25.00
CA LEU A 4 -3.01 18.27 -24.58
C LEU A 4 -1.67 17.90 -23.95
N VAL A 5 -1.71 17.52 -22.67
CA VAL A 5 -0.59 16.96 -21.91
C VAL A 5 0.10 15.86 -22.74
N LEU A 6 1.44 15.84 -22.77
CA LEU A 6 2.24 14.91 -23.57
C LEU A 6 1.86 13.46 -23.27
N ALA A 7 1.61 13.12 -22.01
CA ALA A 7 1.17 11.79 -21.60
C ALA A 7 -0.12 11.32 -22.30
N ARG A 8 -0.99 12.25 -22.75
CA ARG A 8 -2.20 11.94 -23.53
C ARG A 8 -1.94 12.02 -25.04
N LYS A 9 -1.17 13.01 -25.50
CA LYS A 9 -0.83 13.22 -26.93
C LYS A 9 -0.03 12.05 -27.49
N TRP A 10 0.95 11.57 -26.72
CA TRP A 10 1.89 10.51 -27.10
C TRP A 10 1.50 9.13 -26.57
N ARG A 11 0.24 8.94 -26.15
CA ARG A 11 -0.25 7.61 -25.78
C ARG A 11 -0.15 6.68 -26.99
N PRO A 12 0.56 5.54 -26.90
CA PRO A 12 0.70 4.58 -27.99
C PRO A 12 -0.65 4.15 -28.58
N LYS A 13 -0.74 4.12 -29.91
CA LYS A 13 -1.95 3.73 -30.66
C LYS A 13 -1.85 2.34 -31.29
N LYS A 14 -0.63 1.83 -31.42
CA LYS A 14 -0.28 0.53 -32.03
C LYS A 14 0.64 -0.25 -31.11
N PHE A 15 0.68 -1.58 -31.24
CA PHE A 15 1.56 -2.40 -30.40
C PHE A 15 3.05 -2.12 -30.64
N ALA A 16 3.44 -1.72 -31.85
CA ALA A 16 4.83 -1.37 -32.20
C ALA A 16 5.35 -0.09 -31.51
N GLU A 17 4.45 0.75 -30.98
CA GLU A 17 4.80 2.00 -30.30
C GLU A 17 4.97 1.80 -28.78
N LEU A 18 4.62 0.62 -28.25
CA LEU A 18 4.82 0.30 -26.84
C LEU A 18 6.29 0.04 -26.56
N VAL A 19 6.77 0.60 -25.46
CA VAL A 19 8.16 0.46 -25.01
C VAL A 19 8.25 -0.67 -23.97
N GLY A 20 9.21 -1.58 -24.13
CA GLY A 20 9.65 -2.53 -23.08
C GLY A 20 8.71 -3.66 -22.68
N GLN A 21 7.60 -3.86 -23.40
CA GLN A 21 6.60 -4.90 -23.10
C GLN A 21 6.53 -5.97 -24.21
N GLU A 22 7.68 -6.36 -24.77
CA GLU A 22 7.78 -7.23 -25.94
C GLU A 22 7.12 -8.60 -25.71
N HIS A 23 7.23 -9.15 -24.49
CA HIS A 23 6.62 -10.45 -24.16
C HIS A 23 5.09 -10.41 -24.19
N VAL A 24 4.48 -9.34 -23.67
CA VAL A 24 3.01 -9.17 -23.70
C VAL A 24 2.54 -8.92 -25.13
N VAL A 25 3.22 -8.01 -25.85
CA VAL A 25 2.91 -7.68 -27.24
C VAL A 25 2.95 -8.92 -28.13
N ARG A 26 3.99 -9.76 -28.00
CA ARG A 26 4.12 -11.00 -28.77
C ARG A 26 2.99 -11.98 -28.46
N ALA A 27 2.62 -12.14 -27.19
CA ALA A 27 1.54 -13.04 -26.80
C ALA A 27 0.18 -12.59 -27.35
N LEU A 28 -0.14 -11.29 -27.25
CA LEU A 28 -1.37 -10.72 -27.80
C LEU A 28 -1.41 -10.81 -29.33
N THR A 29 -0.28 -10.54 -30.00
CA THR A 29 -0.14 -10.67 -31.46
C THR A 29 -0.43 -12.09 -31.93
N ASN A 30 0.11 -13.09 -31.23
CA ASN A 30 -0.14 -14.50 -31.53
C ASN A 30 -1.61 -14.90 -31.28
N ALA A 31 -2.23 -14.38 -30.20
CA ALA A 31 -3.64 -14.65 -29.91
C ALA A 31 -4.56 -14.10 -31.01
N LEU A 32 -4.26 -12.90 -31.52
CA LEU A 32 -4.99 -12.30 -32.64
C LEU A 32 -4.76 -13.08 -33.95
N GLY A 33 -3.52 -13.43 -34.27
CA GLY A 33 -3.19 -14.16 -35.51
C GLY A 33 -3.74 -15.58 -35.58
N THR A 34 -3.85 -16.27 -34.44
CA THR A 34 -4.42 -17.63 -34.37
C THR A 34 -5.94 -17.65 -34.23
N GLY A 35 -6.58 -16.49 -34.00
CA GLY A 35 -8.01 -16.39 -33.70
C GLY A 35 -8.41 -16.96 -32.32
N ARG A 36 -7.45 -17.44 -31.51
CA ARG A 36 -7.70 -18.02 -30.18
C ARG A 36 -7.69 -16.94 -29.10
N VAL A 37 -8.68 -16.06 -29.16
CA VAL A 37 -8.81 -14.94 -28.21
C VAL A 37 -9.58 -15.39 -26.97
N HIS A 38 -8.88 -15.43 -25.83
CA HIS A 38 -9.48 -15.74 -24.52
C HIS A 38 -10.64 -14.78 -24.18
N HIS A 39 -11.56 -15.19 -23.32
CA HIS A 39 -12.70 -14.36 -22.95
C HIS A 39 -12.34 -13.27 -21.93
N ALA A 40 -11.34 -13.52 -21.07
CA ALA A 40 -10.87 -12.59 -20.05
C ALA A 40 -9.34 -12.47 -20.02
N PHE A 41 -8.84 -11.25 -19.98
CA PHE A 41 -7.42 -10.91 -19.85
C PHE A 41 -7.20 -10.06 -18.61
N LEU A 42 -6.13 -10.34 -17.85
CA LEU A 42 -5.74 -9.57 -16.69
C LEU A 42 -4.35 -8.97 -16.90
N PHE A 43 -4.27 -7.65 -16.99
CA PHE A 43 -3.02 -6.89 -17.06
C PHE A 43 -2.62 -6.43 -15.65
N THR A 44 -1.47 -6.88 -15.19
CA THR A 44 -0.91 -6.53 -13.87
C THR A 44 0.36 -5.71 -14.05
N GLY A 45 0.71 -4.89 -13.07
CA GLY A 45 1.94 -4.09 -13.08
C GLY A 45 1.76 -2.74 -12.40
N THR A 46 2.87 -2.03 -12.14
CA THR A 46 2.83 -0.73 -11.45
C THR A 46 2.02 0.32 -12.22
N ARG A 47 1.68 1.43 -11.55
CA ARG A 47 0.97 2.54 -12.20
C ARG A 47 1.79 3.05 -13.39
N GLY A 48 1.12 3.43 -14.46
CA GLY A 48 1.74 4.13 -15.60
C GLY A 48 2.63 3.32 -16.55
N VAL A 49 2.82 2.00 -16.33
CA VAL A 49 3.57 1.12 -17.26
C VAL A 49 2.82 0.77 -18.56
N GLY A 50 1.56 1.21 -18.71
CA GLY A 50 0.80 1.06 -19.96
C GLY A 50 -0.32 0.02 -19.97
N LYS A 51 -0.77 -0.48 -18.81
CA LYS A 51 -1.86 -1.48 -18.71
C LYS A 51 -3.11 -1.12 -19.54
N THR A 52 -3.72 0.03 -19.24
CA THR A 52 -4.91 0.55 -19.93
C THR A 52 -4.62 0.85 -21.40
N THR A 53 -3.41 1.27 -21.74
CA THR A 53 -2.99 1.54 -23.13
C THR A 53 -2.96 0.25 -23.95
N ILE A 54 -2.34 -0.82 -23.43
CA ILE A 54 -2.33 -2.14 -24.07
C ILE A 54 -3.75 -2.66 -24.25
N ALA A 55 -4.59 -2.55 -23.23
CA ALA A 55 -5.98 -2.99 -23.30
C ALA A 55 -6.77 -2.25 -24.41
N ARG A 56 -6.59 -0.93 -24.56
CA ARG A 56 -7.22 -0.15 -25.64
C ARG A 56 -6.73 -0.55 -27.02
N ILE A 57 -5.42 -0.75 -27.20
CA ILE A 57 -4.85 -1.21 -28.48
C ILE A 57 -5.40 -2.59 -28.83
N PHE A 58 -5.54 -3.47 -27.83
CA PHE A 58 -6.12 -4.79 -28.02
C PHE A 58 -7.61 -4.72 -28.40
N ALA A 59 -8.41 -3.90 -27.71
CA ALA A 59 -9.80 -3.65 -28.07
C ALA A 59 -9.96 -3.11 -29.50
N LYS A 60 -9.06 -2.21 -29.91
CA LYS A 60 -8.98 -1.67 -31.27
C LYS A 60 -8.68 -2.77 -32.30
N SER A 61 -7.73 -3.64 -31.97
CA SER A 61 -7.33 -4.78 -32.81
C SER A 61 -8.47 -5.79 -33.01
N LEU A 62 -9.31 -5.99 -31.99
CA LEU A 62 -10.47 -6.88 -32.07
C LEU A 62 -11.61 -6.29 -32.93
N ASN A 63 -11.83 -4.99 -32.84
CA ASN A 63 -12.97 -4.30 -33.46
C ASN A 63 -12.65 -3.55 -34.76
N CYS A 64 -11.42 -3.65 -35.26
CA CYS A 64 -11.01 -3.00 -36.51
C CYS A 64 -11.86 -3.49 -37.70
N GLU A 65 -12.35 -2.55 -38.51
CA GLU A 65 -13.15 -2.83 -39.71
C GLU A 65 -12.37 -3.63 -40.75
N GLN A 66 -11.05 -3.38 -40.88
CA GLN A 66 -10.14 -4.06 -41.81
C GLN A 66 -9.83 -5.52 -41.43
N GLY A 67 -10.32 -5.99 -40.27
CA GLY A 67 -10.07 -7.35 -39.78
C GLY A 67 -9.39 -7.36 -38.42
N THR A 68 -9.41 -8.54 -37.79
CA THR A 68 -8.73 -8.79 -36.52
C THR A 68 -7.25 -9.02 -36.80
N SER A 69 -6.41 -8.05 -36.49
CA SER A 69 -4.96 -8.11 -36.68
C SER A 69 -4.24 -7.44 -35.51
N ALA A 70 -2.95 -7.75 -35.33
CA ALA A 70 -2.11 -7.04 -34.35
C ALA A 70 -1.78 -5.60 -34.78
N GLU A 71 -2.05 -5.24 -36.02
CA GLU A 71 -1.79 -3.91 -36.55
C GLU A 71 -3.12 -3.25 -36.90
N PRO A 72 -3.78 -2.60 -35.92
CA PRO A 72 -4.99 -1.86 -36.21
C PRO A 72 -4.67 -0.71 -37.17
N CYS A 73 -5.55 -0.49 -38.15
CA CYS A 73 -5.28 0.50 -39.21
C CYS A 73 -5.10 1.93 -38.67
N GLY A 74 -5.82 2.29 -37.61
CA GLY A 74 -5.77 3.64 -37.02
C GLY A 74 -6.56 4.70 -37.79
N GLU A 75 -7.15 4.35 -38.94
CA GLU A 75 -7.83 5.28 -39.84
C GLU A 75 -9.34 5.03 -39.95
N CYS A 76 -9.81 3.80 -39.67
CA CYS A 76 -11.24 3.50 -39.71
C CYS A 76 -12.00 4.16 -38.54
N ARG A 77 -13.32 4.30 -38.71
CA ARG A 77 -14.15 5.02 -37.75
C ARG A 77 -14.12 4.38 -36.37
N THR A 78 -14.15 3.05 -36.31
CA THR A 78 -13.97 2.29 -35.05
C THR A 78 -12.63 2.58 -34.37
N CYS A 79 -11.52 2.63 -35.12
CA CYS A 79 -10.20 2.93 -34.53
C CYS A 79 -10.15 4.36 -33.96
N LEU A 80 -10.69 5.33 -34.68
CA LEU A 80 -10.74 6.73 -34.27
C LEU A 80 -11.67 6.93 -33.06
N ASP A 81 -12.83 6.28 -33.03
CA ASP A 81 -13.79 6.36 -31.92
C ASP A 81 -13.22 5.73 -30.63
N ILE A 82 -12.45 4.63 -30.74
CA ILE A 82 -11.75 4.01 -29.61
C ILE A 82 -10.66 4.95 -29.06
N ASP A 83 -9.85 5.57 -29.93
CA ASP A 83 -8.82 6.52 -29.50
C ASP A 83 -9.41 7.79 -28.86
N ALA A 84 -10.60 8.21 -29.31
CA ALA A 84 -11.34 9.31 -28.73
C ALA A 84 -12.09 8.92 -27.43
N GLY A 85 -12.17 7.64 -27.08
CA GLY A 85 -12.91 7.15 -25.92
C GLY A 85 -14.43 7.27 -26.06
N ARG A 86 -14.97 7.19 -27.29
CA ARG A 86 -16.41 7.33 -27.60
C ARG A 86 -17.00 6.10 -28.28
N PHE A 87 -16.28 4.99 -28.26
CA PHE A 87 -16.74 3.76 -28.91
C PHE A 87 -17.74 3.01 -28.03
N ILE A 88 -18.96 2.85 -28.53
CA ILE A 88 -20.10 2.31 -27.77
C ILE A 88 -19.84 0.88 -27.27
N ASP A 89 -19.17 0.05 -28.06
CA ASP A 89 -18.89 -1.34 -27.71
C ASP A 89 -17.57 -1.52 -26.93
N LEU A 90 -16.94 -0.43 -26.48
CA LEU A 90 -15.84 -0.45 -25.51
C LEU A 90 -16.29 0.33 -24.27
N LEU A 91 -16.74 -0.39 -23.26
CA LEU A 91 -17.14 0.20 -21.99
C LEU A 91 -15.94 0.22 -21.05
N GLU A 92 -15.53 1.42 -20.68
CA GLU A 92 -14.39 1.65 -19.80
C GLU A 92 -14.90 2.06 -18.42
N ILE A 93 -14.57 1.26 -17.42
CA ILE A 93 -14.98 1.47 -16.04
C ILE A 93 -13.73 1.63 -15.20
N ASP A 94 -13.65 2.74 -14.49
CA ASP A 94 -12.69 2.91 -13.41
C ASP A 94 -13.32 2.38 -12.12
N ALA A 95 -12.84 1.24 -11.64
CA ALA A 95 -13.34 0.62 -10.42
C ALA A 95 -13.07 1.46 -9.17
N ALA A 96 -12.14 2.43 -9.21
CA ALA A 96 -11.96 3.37 -8.11
C ALA A 96 -13.12 4.37 -7.97
N SER A 97 -13.80 4.68 -9.09
CA SER A 97 -14.96 5.58 -9.10
C SER A 97 -16.30 4.86 -9.07
N ASN A 98 -16.35 3.61 -9.56
CA ASN A 98 -17.56 2.79 -9.65
C ASN A 98 -17.33 1.46 -8.91
N THR A 99 -17.31 1.53 -7.58
CA THR A 99 -17.03 0.38 -6.69
C THR A 99 -18.26 -0.49 -6.41
N GLY A 100 -19.45 0.02 -6.76
CA GLY A 100 -20.75 -0.52 -6.42
C GLY A 100 -21.08 -1.83 -7.13
N VAL A 101 -21.88 -2.67 -6.46
CA VAL A 101 -22.38 -3.94 -7.03
C VAL A 101 -23.37 -3.67 -8.15
N ASP A 102 -24.12 -2.58 -8.06
CA ASP A 102 -25.19 -2.28 -8.99
C ASP A 102 -24.64 -1.81 -10.35
N ASP A 103 -23.55 -1.04 -10.38
CA ASP A 103 -22.84 -0.68 -11.61
C ASP A 103 -22.35 -1.92 -12.37
N VAL A 104 -21.81 -2.90 -11.63
CA VAL A 104 -21.34 -4.17 -12.21
C VAL A 104 -22.49 -5.07 -12.64
N ARG A 105 -23.64 -5.05 -11.94
CA ARG A 105 -24.85 -5.76 -12.37
C ARG A 105 -25.41 -5.18 -13.66
N GLU A 106 -25.51 -3.85 -13.75
CA GLU A 106 -25.95 -3.18 -14.96
C GLU A 106 -25.02 -3.52 -16.14
N LEU A 107 -23.70 -3.59 -15.89
CA LEU A 107 -22.74 -4.06 -16.89
C LEU A 107 -23.05 -5.49 -17.37
N ILE A 108 -23.30 -6.41 -16.44
CA ILE A 108 -23.56 -7.84 -16.73
C ILE A 108 -24.86 -8.00 -17.51
N ASP A 109 -25.90 -7.28 -17.13
CA ASP A 109 -27.19 -7.31 -17.82
C ASP A 109 -27.04 -6.77 -19.24
N ASN A 110 -26.28 -5.68 -19.40
CA ASN A 110 -25.93 -5.14 -20.71
C ASN A 110 -25.02 -6.07 -21.53
N ALA A 111 -24.27 -6.98 -20.91
CA ALA A 111 -23.33 -7.87 -21.59
C ALA A 111 -24.02 -8.99 -22.38
N GLN A 112 -25.29 -9.28 -22.09
CA GLN A 112 -26.05 -10.31 -22.80
C GLN A 112 -26.46 -9.88 -24.22
N TYR A 113 -26.48 -8.58 -24.49
CA TYR A 113 -26.88 -8.03 -25.78
C TYR A 113 -25.72 -7.98 -26.78
N MET A 114 -26.04 -8.24 -28.05
CA MET A 114 -25.10 -8.15 -29.17
C MET A 114 -24.43 -6.76 -29.27
N PRO A 115 -23.18 -6.68 -29.77
CA PRO A 115 -22.52 -5.42 -30.04
C PRO A 115 -23.29 -4.58 -31.06
N SER A 116 -23.29 -3.26 -30.91
CA SER A 116 -24.03 -2.34 -31.77
C SER A 116 -23.35 -2.09 -33.12
N ARG A 117 -22.03 -1.94 -33.10
CA ARG A 117 -21.20 -1.64 -34.29
C ARG A 117 -19.98 -2.54 -34.41
N GLY A 118 -19.39 -2.91 -33.28
CA GLY A 118 -18.19 -3.74 -33.20
C GLY A 118 -18.46 -5.20 -33.55
N ARG A 119 -17.37 -5.97 -33.68
CA ARG A 119 -17.42 -7.42 -33.79
C ARG A 119 -17.64 -8.06 -32.42
N VAL A 120 -17.06 -7.44 -31.38
CA VAL A 120 -17.12 -7.87 -29.99
C VAL A 120 -17.35 -6.68 -29.08
N LYS A 121 -18.04 -6.93 -27.97
CA LYS A 121 -18.26 -5.99 -26.87
C LYS A 121 -17.14 -6.17 -25.86
N VAL A 122 -16.39 -5.10 -25.61
CA VAL A 122 -15.21 -5.12 -24.75
C VAL A 122 -15.50 -4.35 -23.48
N TYR A 123 -15.27 -5.00 -22.34
CA TYR A 123 -15.34 -4.38 -21.02
C TYR A 123 -13.94 -4.18 -20.48
N LEU A 124 -13.50 -2.93 -20.38
CA LEU A 124 -12.22 -2.54 -19.81
C LEU A 124 -12.45 -2.05 -18.38
N ILE A 125 -12.03 -2.83 -17.39
CA ILE A 125 -12.14 -2.48 -15.98
C ILE A 125 -10.74 -2.13 -15.46
N ASP A 126 -10.50 -0.85 -15.21
CA ASP A 126 -9.24 -0.35 -14.65
C ASP A 126 -9.29 -0.37 -13.11
N GLU A 127 -8.11 -0.55 -12.50
CA GLU A 127 -7.92 -0.78 -11.06
C GLU A 127 -8.93 -1.77 -10.45
N VAL A 128 -9.15 -2.91 -11.12
CA VAL A 128 -10.21 -3.90 -10.78
C VAL A 128 -10.18 -4.34 -9.31
N HIS A 129 -9.02 -4.30 -8.64
CA HIS A 129 -8.89 -4.62 -7.23
C HIS A 129 -9.66 -3.68 -6.27
N MET A 130 -10.13 -2.53 -6.76
CA MET A 130 -10.97 -1.59 -6.02
C MET A 130 -12.45 -1.98 -5.99
N LEU A 131 -12.87 -2.98 -6.79
CA LEU A 131 -14.24 -3.48 -6.75
C LEU A 131 -14.58 -4.12 -5.39
N SER A 132 -15.81 -3.93 -4.94
CA SER A 132 -16.31 -4.60 -3.74
C SER A 132 -16.36 -6.13 -3.93
N LYS A 133 -16.25 -6.89 -2.83
CA LYS A 133 -16.36 -8.36 -2.84
C LYS A 133 -17.66 -8.85 -3.51
N ASN A 134 -18.75 -8.13 -3.27
CA ASN A 134 -20.05 -8.45 -3.86
C ASN A 134 -20.07 -8.21 -5.38
N ALA A 135 -19.40 -7.17 -5.87
CA ALA A 135 -19.25 -6.90 -7.31
C ALA A 135 -18.43 -7.99 -7.99
N PHE A 136 -17.35 -8.47 -7.36
CA PHE A 136 -16.59 -9.62 -7.87
C PHE A 136 -17.44 -10.88 -7.98
N ASN A 137 -18.23 -11.20 -6.95
CA ASN A 137 -19.10 -12.38 -6.96
C ASN A 137 -20.18 -12.30 -8.06
N ALA A 138 -20.67 -11.11 -8.37
CA ALA A 138 -21.58 -10.91 -9.50
C ALA A 138 -20.87 -11.21 -10.83
N LEU A 139 -19.64 -10.71 -11.00
CA LEU A 139 -18.83 -10.89 -12.21
C LEU A 139 -18.42 -12.34 -12.46
N LEU A 140 -18.25 -13.15 -11.41
CA LEU A 140 -17.80 -14.55 -11.53
C LEU A 140 -18.70 -15.40 -12.43
N LYS A 141 -20.03 -15.24 -12.35
CA LYS A 141 -20.96 -16.00 -13.19
C LYS A 141 -20.74 -15.72 -14.68
N THR A 142 -20.53 -14.45 -15.02
CA THR A 142 -20.31 -14.02 -16.40
C THR A 142 -18.89 -14.33 -16.88
N LEU A 143 -17.90 -14.37 -15.99
CA LEU A 143 -16.54 -14.80 -16.32
C LEU A 143 -16.45 -16.32 -16.55
N GLU A 144 -17.29 -17.11 -15.89
CA GLU A 144 -17.37 -18.58 -16.08
C GLU A 144 -17.98 -18.96 -17.42
N GLU A 145 -19.12 -18.34 -17.75
CA GLU A 145 -19.86 -18.61 -18.98
C GLU A 145 -20.09 -17.31 -19.78
N PRO A 146 -19.02 -16.70 -20.34
CA PRO A 146 -19.15 -15.45 -21.06
C PRO A 146 -19.83 -15.66 -22.42
N PRO A 147 -20.71 -14.75 -22.84
CA PRO A 147 -21.23 -14.74 -24.20
C PRO A 147 -20.07 -14.66 -25.21
N GLY A 148 -20.15 -15.38 -26.33
CA GLY A 148 -19.04 -15.49 -27.30
C GLY A 148 -18.58 -14.14 -27.90
N HIS A 149 -19.45 -13.13 -27.90
CA HIS A 149 -19.17 -11.78 -28.39
C HIS A 149 -18.63 -10.83 -27.30
N VAL A 150 -18.50 -11.27 -26.05
CA VAL A 150 -18.02 -10.45 -24.92
C VAL A 150 -16.56 -10.77 -24.62
N LYS A 151 -15.78 -9.71 -24.35
CA LYS A 151 -14.38 -9.82 -23.92
C LYS A 151 -14.12 -8.91 -22.72
N PHE A 152 -13.54 -9.46 -21.66
CA PHE A 152 -13.14 -8.73 -20.46
C PHE A 152 -11.65 -8.41 -20.48
N LEU A 153 -11.30 -7.14 -20.30
CA LEU A 153 -9.95 -6.65 -20.14
C LEU A 153 -9.85 -6.01 -18.75
N LEU A 154 -9.21 -6.71 -17.83
CA LEU A 154 -9.04 -6.27 -16.44
C LEU A 154 -7.63 -5.70 -16.29
N ALA A 155 -7.49 -4.57 -15.60
CA ALA A 155 -6.20 -3.99 -15.25
C ALA A 155 -6.12 -3.75 -13.74
N THR A 156 -4.99 -4.10 -13.12
CA THR A 156 -4.76 -3.85 -11.69
C THR A 156 -3.31 -3.50 -11.41
N THR A 157 -3.10 -2.62 -10.43
CA THR A 157 -1.79 -2.41 -9.80
C THR A 157 -1.43 -3.46 -8.75
N ASP A 158 -2.44 -4.08 -8.13
CA ASP A 158 -2.26 -5.06 -7.06
C ASP A 158 -3.05 -6.35 -7.38
N PRO A 159 -2.39 -7.41 -7.88
CA PRO A 159 -3.05 -8.68 -8.16
C PRO A 159 -3.34 -9.50 -6.90
N GLN A 160 -2.71 -9.22 -5.76
CA GLN A 160 -2.88 -10.03 -4.54
C GLN A 160 -4.23 -9.76 -3.86
N LYS A 161 -4.79 -8.57 -4.07
CA LYS A 161 -6.13 -8.20 -3.61
C LYS A 161 -7.25 -8.88 -4.40
N LEU A 162 -6.94 -9.51 -5.54
CA LEU A 162 -7.95 -10.19 -6.35
C LEU A 162 -8.25 -11.58 -5.82
N PRO A 163 -9.54 -12.00 -5.77
CA PRO A 163 -9.89 -13.37 -5.44
C PRO A 163 -9.24 -14.36 -6.41
N VAL A 164 -8.73 -15.47 -5.88
CA VAL A 164 -8.11 -16.55 -6.67
C VAL A 164 -9.07 -17.10 -7.74
N THR A 165 -10.38 -17.06 -7.47
CA THR A 165 -11.44 -17.46 -8.39
C THR A 165 -11.47 -16.62 -9.67
N VAL A 166 -11.11 -15.34 -9.61
CA VAL A 166 -11.00 -14.46 -10.79
C VAL A 166 -9.67 -14.73 -11.51
N LEU A 167 -8.58 -14.84 -10.74
CA LEU A 167 -7.24 -15.08 -11.28
C LEU A 167 -7.15 -16.37 -12.11
N SER A 168 -7.85 -17.43 -11.70
CA SER A 168 -7.85 -18.72 -12.42
C SER A 168 -8.63 -18.71 -13.72
N ARG A 169 -9.54 -17.74 -13.91
CA ARG A 169 -10.39 -17.58 -15.10
C ARG A 169 -9.86 -16.53 -16.07
N CYS A 170 -8.75 -15.88 -15.76
CA CYS A 170 -8.15 -14.83 -16.60
C CYS A 170 -6.80 -15.27 -17.14
N LEU A 171 -6.50 -14.91 -18.39
CA LEU A 171 -5.13 -14.99 -18.89
C LEU A 171 -4.34 -13.80 -18.36
N GLN A 172 -3.31 -14.07 -17.55
CA GLN A 172 -2.57 -13.03 -16.83
C GLN A 172 -1.34 -12.57 -17.62
N PHE A 173 -1.17 -11.25 -17.72
CA PHE A 173 -0.02 -10.60 -18.30
C PHE A 173 0.57 -9.59 -17.32
N ASN A 174 1.79 -9.88 -16.86
CA ASN A 174 2.52 -8.98 -15.99
C ASN A 174 3.37 -8.01 -16.83
N LEU A 175 3.06 -6.72 -16.73
CA LEU A 175 3.82 -5.64 -17.35
C LEU A 175 4.98 -5.25 -16.42
N LYS A 176 6.19 -5.23 -16.98
CA LYS A 176 7.39 -4.90 -16.23
C LYS A 176 7.54 -3.39 -16.06
N ARG A 177 8.24 -2.98 -14.99
CA ARG A 177 8.77 -1.61 -14.90
C ARG A 177 9.71 -1.36 -16.07
N LEU A 178 9.66 -0.14 -16.61
CA LEU A 178 10.55 0.26 -17.70
C LEU A 178 11.94 0.56 -17.16
N ASP A 179 12.96 0.25 -17.96
CA ASP A 179 14.33 0.60 -17.63
C ASP A 179 14.59 2.11 -17.86
N LEU A 180 15.58 2.67 -17.15
CA LEU A 180 15.96 4.07 -17.23
C LEU A 180 16.27 4.48 -18.68
N GLY A 181 17.04 3.67 -19.40
CA GLY A 181 17.39 3.94 -20.80
C GLY A 181 16.18 3.92 -21.74
N GLN A 182 15.15 3.11 -21.42
CA GLN A 182 13.91 3.06 -22.20
C GLN A 182 13.07 4.33 -22.02
N ILE A 183 12.96 4.83 -20.79
CA ILE A 183 12.25 6.07 -20.49
C ILE A 183 12.99 7.25 -21.10
N GLU A 184 14.30 7.34 -20.91
CA GLU A 184 15.15 8.41 -21.44
C GLU A 184 15.07 8.48 -22.98
N GLY A 185 15.21 7.33 -23.65
CA GLY A 185 15.11 7.24 -25.11
C GLY A 185 13.75 7.69 -25.64
N GLN A 186 12.67 7.38 -24.91
CA GLN A 186 11.32 7.80 -25.29
C GLN A 186 11.11 9.30 -25.08
N MET A 187 11.56 9.87 -23.95
CA MET A 187 11.50 11.32 -23.71
C MET A 187 12.28 12.09 -24.78
N ARG A 188 13.49 11.62 -25.11
CA ARG A 188 14.34 12.19 -26.18
C ARG A 188 13.61 12.22 -27.53
N ARG A 189 12.95 11.12 -27.90
CA ARG A 189 12.16 11.04 -29.13
C ARG A 189 10.99 12.04 -29.13
N ILE A 190 10.30 12.16 -28.01
CA ILE A 190 9.15 13.07 -27.86
C ILE A 190 9.59 14.52 -27.97
N LEU A 191 10.62 14.94 -27.23
CA LEU A 191 11.15 16.31 -27.28
C LEU A 191 11.69 16.68 -28.66
N GLY A 192 12.39 15.74 -29.32
CA GLY A 192 12.85 15.94 -30.69
C GLY A 192 11.70 16.14 -31.69
N ALA A 193 10.57 15.46 -31.48
CA ALA A 193 9.39 15.63 -32.33
C ALA A 193 8.58 16.90 -32.00
N GLU A 194 8.60 17.36 -30.75
CA GLU A 194 7.97 18.64 -30.35
C GLU A 194 8.87 19.86 -30.63
N GLY A 195 10.15 19.66 -30.96
CA GLY A 195 11.10 20.73 -31.23
C GLY A 195 11.57 21.48 -29.97
N ILE A 196 11.60 20.80 -28.83
CA ILE A 196 11.96 21.39 -27.52
C ILE A 196 13.45 21.13 -27.23
N GLY A 197 14.18 22.18 -26.83
CA GLY A 197 15.58 22.06 -26.40
C GLY A 197 15.72 21.31 -25.07
N PHE A 198 16.71 20.42 -24.96
CA PHE A 198 16.93 19.62 -23.76
C PHE A 198 18.40 19.29 -23.51
N GLU A 199 18.72 19.03 -22.25
CA GLU A 199 20.02 18.51 -21.80
C GLU A 199 19.92 17.03 -21.39
N ASP A 200 20.94 16.22 -21.70
CA ASP A 200 20.94 14.80 -21.35
C ASP A 200 20.94 14.55 -19.82
N GLY A 201 21.49 15.48 -19.03
CA GLY A 201 21.44 15.44 -17.56
C GLY A 201 19.99 15.48 -17.05
N ALA A 202 19.21 16.44 -17.55
CA ALA A 202 17.81 16.61 -17.20
C ALA A 202 16.97 15.36 -17.50
N LEU A 203 17.18 14.74 -18.67
CA LEU A 203 16.46 13.53 -19.04
C LEU A 203 16.77 12.35 -18.10
N ARG A 204 18.02 12.21 -17.67
CA ARG A 204 18.40 11.19 -16.69
C ARG A 204 17.74 11.43 -15.34
N GLN A 205 17.67 12.68 -14.88
CA GLN A 205 16.99 13.05 -13.64
C GLN A 205 15.49 12.73 -13.70
N LEU A 206 14.81 13.16 -14.77
CA LEU A 206 13.39 12.87 -14.99
C LEU A 206 13.11 11.37 -15.10
N SER A 207 13.98 10.62 -15.79
CA SER A 207 13.83 9.16 -15.94
C SER A 207 13.97 8.43 -14.61
N ARG A 208 14.87 8.88 -13.73
CA ARG A 208 14.99 8.35 -12.36
C ARG A 208 13.77 8.68 -11.52
N ALA A 209 13.32 9.93 -11.55
CA ALA A 209 12.12 10.37 -10.83
C ALA A 209 10.83 9.68 -11.32
N ALA A 210 10.81 9.17 -12.55
CA ALA A 210 9.69 8.43 -13.11
C ALA A 210 9.51 7.00 -12.53
N ASP A 211 10.50 6.46 -11.81
CA ASP A 211 10.47 5.13 -11.15
C ASP A 211 9.89 3.99 -12.02
N GLY A 212 10.29 3.93 -13.29
CA GLY A 212 9.85 2.89 -14.22
C GLY A 212 8.45 3.09 -14.82
N SER A 213 7.79 4.23 -14.55
CA SER A 213 6.49 4.63 -15.09
C SER A 213 6.63 5.69 -16.18
N LEU A 214 6.34 5.32 -17.44
CA LEU A 214 6.40 6.28 -18.55
C LEU A 214 5.35 7.40 -18.41
N ARG A 215 4.17 7.09 -17.87
CA ARG A 215 3.11 8.10 -17.66
C ARG A 215 3.57 9.19 -16.69
N ASP A 216 4.20 8.79 -15.59
CA ASP A 216 4.65 9.73 -14.57
C ASP A 216 5.87 10.51 -15.09
N GLY A 217 6.79 9.83 -15.78
CA GLY A 217 7.90 10.49 -16.48
C GLY A 217 7.43 11.57 -17.48
N LEU A 218 6.44 11.28 -18.33
CA LEU A 218 5.90 12.29 -19.26
C LEU A 218 5.18 13.43 -18.54
N SER A 219 4.57 13.16 -17.39
CA SER A 219 3.93 14.20 -16.57
C SER A 219 4.98 15.12 -15.93
N LEU A 220 6.09 14.56 -15.45
CA LEU A 220 7.25 15.32 -14.96
C LEU A 220 7.91 16.11 -16.10
N LEU A 221 7.96 15.54 -17.31
CA LEU A 221 8.50 16.23 -18.48
C LEU A 221 7.66 17.45 -18.87
N ASP A 222 6.32 17.33 -18.87
CA ASP A 222 5.42 18.48 -19.08
C ASP A 222 5.63 19.57 -18.02
N GLN A 223 5.81 19.19 -16.76
CA GLN A 223 6.12 20.13 -15.68
C GLN A 223 7.47 20.81 -15.91
N ALA A 224 8.49 20.06 -16.34
CA ALA A 224 9.82 20.59 -16.62
C ALA A 224 9.79 21.60 -17.77
N ILE A 225 9.03 21.33 -18.83
CA ILE A 225 8.84 22.26 -19.96
C ILE A 225 8.17 23.56 -19.48
N ALA A 226 7.12 23.44 -18.65
CA ALA A 226 6.42 24.60 -18.11
C ALA A 226 7.30 25.42 -17.17
N TYR A 227 8.10 24.76 -16.33
CA TYR A 227 9.01 25.40 -15.38
C TYR A 227 10.20 26.07 -16.07
N GLY A 228 10.81 25.40 -17.06
CA GLY A 228 11.96 25.88 -17.81
C GLY A 228 11.63 26.86 -18.95
N GLY A 229 10.39 27.34 -19.05
CA GLY A 229 10.00 28.34 -20.05
C GLY A 229 10.05 27.85 -21.50
N GLY A 230 9.88 26.54 -21.74
CA GLY A 230 9.93 25.93 -23.06
C GLY A 230 11.22 25.18 -23.39
N GLU A 231 12.17 25.08 -22.45
CA GLU A 231 13.36 24.25 -22.55
C GLU A 231 13.52 23.35 -21.30
N VAL A 232 14.20 22.22 -21.46
CA VAL A 232 14.40 21.22 -20.40
C VAL A 232 15.88 21.18 -20.02
N GLY A 233 16.28 22.09 -19.13
CA GLY A 233 17.65 22.21 -18.61
C GLY A 233 17.87 21.44 -17.30
N ASP A 234 19.11 21.00 -17.06
CA ASP A 234 19.50 20.16 -15.91
C ASP A 234 19.28 20.88 -14.57
N ALA A 235 19.71 22.13 -14.45
CA ALA A 235 19.53 22.92 -13.23
C ALA A 235 18.06 23.23 -12.93
N ALA A 236 17.26 23.50 -13.97
CA ALA A 236 15.83 23.79 -13.82
C ALA A 236 15.04 22.55 -13.39
N VAL A 237 15.35 21.39 -13.98
CA VAL A 237 14.77 20.11 -13.58
C VAL A 237 15.19 19.73 -12.17
N ALA A 238 16.45 19.98 -11.81
CA ALA A 238 16.93 19.69 -10.46
C ALA A 238 16.19 20.53 -9.40
N ALA A 239 15.98 21.82 -9.67
CA ALA A 239 15.20 22.70 -8.83
C ALA A 239 13.71 22.27 -8.76
N MET A 240 13.13 21.88 -9.90
CA MET A 240 11.73 21.43 -9.97
C MET A 240 11.48 20.14 -9.19
N LEU A 241 12.35 19.14 -9.35
CA LEU A 241 12.24 17.86 -8.64
C LEU A 241 12.61 17.99 -7.16
N GLY A 242 13.11 19.15 -6.73
CA GLY A 242 13.71 19.33 -5.42
C GLY A 242 14.86 18.37 -5.19
N THR A 243 15.52 17.90 -6.27
CA THR A 243 16.67 16.99 -6.14
C THR A 243 17.76 17.74 -5.42
N VAL A 244 18.10 17.20 -4.27
CA VAL A 244 19.06 17.75 -3.34
C VAL A 244 20.40 17.87 -4.04
N ASP A 245 21.02 19.04 -3.91
CA ASP A 245 22.37 19.27 -4.37
C ASP A 245 23.31 18.22 -3.74
N ARG A 246 23.84 17.32 -4.59
CA ARG A 246 24.70 16.21 -4.17
C ARG A 246 25.94 16.71 -3.44
N ALA A 247 26.45 17.90 -3.80
CA ALA A 247 27.58 18.52 -3.12
C ALA A 247 27.24 18.83 -1.64
N ARG A 248 26.00 19.25 -1.36
CA ARG A 248 25.53 19.51 0.01
C ARG A 248 25.34 18.23 0.82
N ILE A 249 24.93 17.12 0.19
CA ILE A 249 24.90 15.81 0.86
C ILE A 249 26.31 15.39 1.26
N GLY A 250 27.29 15.54 0.37
CA GLY A 250 28.70 15.34 0.69
C GLY A 250 29.15 16.19 1.88
N ALA A 251 28.82 17.49 1.86
CA ALA A 251 29.14 18.42 2.94
C ALA A 251 28.50 18.05 4.30
N LEU A 252 27.25 17.54 4.30
CA LEU A 252 26.61 17.01 5.51
C LEU A 252 27.36 15.80 6.07
N ILE A 253 27.76 14.86 5.21
CA ILE A 253 28.53 13.67 5.62
C ILE A 253 29.91 14.08 6.14
N ASP A 254 30.57 15.05 5.50
CA ASP A 254 31.86 15.59 5.96
C ASP A 254 31.75 16.27 7.33
N ALA A 255 30.73 17.11 7.53
CA ALA A 255 30.48 17.76 8.82
C ALA A 255 30.18 16.73 9.92
N LEU A 256 29.42 15.67 9.59
CA LEU A 256 29.22 14.54 10.49
C LEU A 256 30.55 13.82 10.75
N ALA A 257 31.36 13.53 9.74
CA ALA A 257 32.66 12.87 9.90
C ALA A 257 33.58 13.63 10.87
N GLU A 258 33.62 14.96 10.75
CA GLU A 258 34.42 15.87 11.58
C GLU A 258 33.82 16.14 12.97
N ALA A 259 32.60 15.64 13.24
CA ALA A 259 31.81 15.94 14.43
C ALA A 259 31.56 17.44 14.64
N ASP A 260 31.48 18.21 13.55
CA ASP A 260 31.22 19.65 13.58
C ASP A 260 29.71 19.92 13.49
N GLY A 261 29.08 20.06 14.66
CA GLY A 261 27.65 20.38 14.76
C GLY A 261 27.29 21.77 14.22
N SER A 262 28.19 22.74 14.24
CA SER A 262 27.91 24.09 13.74
C SER A 262 27.89 24.12 12.22
N ARG A 263 28.89 23.50 11.57
CA ARG A 263 28.92 23.31 10.12
C ARG A 263 27.73 22.48 9.65
N LEU A 264 27.38 21.41 10.38
CA LEU A 264 26.22 20.57 10.08
C LEU A 264 24.93 21.39 10.01
N MET A 265 24.65 22.20 11.03
CA MET A 265 23.43 23.03 11.04
C MET A 265 23.45 24.15 9.99
N ALA A 266 24.62 24.68 9.63
CA ALA A 266 24.74 25.65 8.54
C ALA A 266 24.38 25.04 7.17
N GLU A 267 24.79 23.79 6.91
CA GLU A 267 24.39 23.06 5.70
C GLU A 267 22.89 22.76 5.67
N VAL A 268 22.28 22.44 6.83
CA VAL A 268 20.82 22.28 6.94
C VAL A 268 20.09 23.58 6.60
N GLU A 269 20.59 24.73 7.07
CA GLU A 269 19.98 26.03 6.74
C GLU A 269 20.11 26.34 5.24
N GLY A 270 21.29 26.11 4.65
CA GLY A 270 21.49 26.30 3.21
C GLY A 270 20.63 25.36 2.35
N LEU A 271 20.32 24.17 2.86
CA LEU A 271 19.31 23.30 2.24
C LEU A 271 17.91 23.88 2.40
N ALA A 272 17.54 24.38 3.58
CA ALA A 272 16.21 24.90 3.87
C ALA A 272 15.81 26.10 2.98
N GLU A 273 16.77 26.93 2.55
CA GLU A 273 16.54 28.03 1.59
C GLU A 273 15.91 27.55 0.27
N LEU A 274 16.19 26.31 -0.13
CA LEU A 274 15.66 25.69 -1.35
C LEU A 274 14.33 24.95 -1.12
N SER A 275 13.80 24.96 0.12
CA SER A 275 12.59 24.24 0.53
C SER A 275 12.55 22.77 0.05
N PRO A 276 13.55 21.95 0.38
CA PRO A 276 13.67 20.60 -0.12
C PRO A 276 12.65 19.67 0.54
N ASP A 277 12.39 18.55 -0.13
CA ASP A 277 11.75 17.43 0.53
C ASP A 277 12.78 16.71 1.42
N TRP A 278 12.64 16.88 2.73
CA TRP A 278 13.54 16.31 3.74
C TRP A 278 13.59 14.78 3.71
N GLY A 279 12.53 14.11 3.21
CA GLY A 279 12.51 12.67 2.99
C GLY A 279 13.47 12.28 1.88
N HIS A 280 13.41 12.98 0.75
CA HIS A 280 14.36 12.78 -0.36
C HIS A 280 15.80 13.12 0.03
N VAL A 281 16.02 14.12 0.90
CA VAL A 281 17.36 14.41 1.46
C VAL A 281 17.90 13.21 2.25
N LEU A 282 17.09 12.62 3.14
CA LEU A 282 17.51 11.43 3.90
C LEU A 282 17.73 10.21 3.02
N GLU A 283 16.90 10.03 1.98
CA GLU A 283 17.06 8.94 1.01
C GLU A 283 18.37 9.09 0.22
N ALA A 284 18.65 10.27 -0.31
CA ALA A 284 19.89 10.54 -1.04
C ALA A 284 21.13 10.46 -0.12
N PHE A 285 21.00 10.85 1.14
CA PHE A 285 22.02 10.65 2.16
C PHE A 285 22.27 9.15 2.41
N ALA A 286 21.21 8.35 2.57
CA ALA A 286 21.31 6.90 2.74
C ALA A 286 21.91 6.20 1.51
N GLU A 287 21.53 6.60 0.29
CA GLU A 287 22.08 6.10 -0.96
C GLU A 287 23.60 6.40 -1.06
N THR A 288 24.02 7.59 -0.62
CA THR A 288 25.44 7.97 -0.58
C THR A 288 26.21 7.08 0.41
N LEU A 289 25.68 6.86 1.61
CA LEU A 289 26.29 5.95 2.59
C LEU A 289 26.36 4.50 2.08
N HIS A 290 25.34 4.04 1.34
CA HIS A 290 25.36 2.73 0.70
C HIS A 290 26.53 2.59 -0.29
N ARG A 291 26.78 3.62 -1.12
CA ARG A 291 27.91 3.65 -2.05
C ARG A 291 29.26 3.64 -1.33
N VAL A 292 29.38 4.40 -0.24
CA VAL A 292 30.57 4.37 0.63
C VAL A 292 30.79 2.96 1.18
N GLN A 293 29.73 2.30 1.69
CA GLN A 293 29.82 0.93 2.21
C GLN A 293 30.23 -0.09 1.14
N LEU A 294 29.65 0.01 -0.06
CA LEU A 294 30.01 -0.85 -1.19
C LEU A 294 31.50 -0.70 -1.51
N ARG A 295 32.02 0.53 -1.53
CA ARG A 295 33.45 0.79 -1.75
C ARG A 295 34.33 0.18 -0.65
N GLN A 296 33.90 0.22 0.61
CA GLN A 296 34.65 -0.33 1.74
C GLN A 296 34.66 -1.86 1.78
N LEU A 297 33.52 -2.51 1.56
CA LEU A 297 33.36 -3.96 1.75
C LEU A 297 33.51 -4.78 0.47
N VAL A 298 33.19 -4.18 -0.68
CA VAL A 298 33.23 -4.86 -1.99
C VAL A 298 33.99 -4.02 -3.02
N PRO A 299 35.32 -3.84 -2.87
CA PRO A 299 36.12 -2.96 -3.74
C PRO A 299 36.14 -3.38 -5.21
N ALA A 300 35.81 -4.64 -5.51
CA ALA A 300 35.73 -5.19 -6.86
C ALA A 300 34.53 -4.65 -7.67
N MET A 301 33.52 -4.10 -7.01
CA MET A 301 32.37 -3.50 -7.67
C MET A 301 32.69 -2.05 -8.03
N GLN A 302 32.55 -1.68 -9.29
CA GLN A 302 32.71 -0.29 -9.70
C GLN A 302 31.54 0.53 -9.16
N VAL A 303 31.84 1.50 -8.31
CA VAL A 303 30.88 2.53 -7.90
C VAL A 303 30.88 3.58 -9.02
N GLN A 304 29.73 3.85 -9.62
CA GLN A 304 29.59 4.94 -10.60
C GLN A 304 29.98 6.26 -9.93
N ASP A 305 30.88 7.00 -10.58
CA ASP A 305 31.17 8.39 -10.23
C ASP A 305 30.08 9.27 -10.86
N ASP A 306 29.31 9.92 -9.99
CA ASP A 306 28.20 10.79 -10.35
C ASP A 306 28.54 12.27 -10.17
N GLY A 307 29.82 12.61 -9.97
CA GLY A 307 30.34 13.96 -10.18
C GLY A 307 29.95 15.00 -9.12
N GLY A 308 29.90 14.63 -7.84
CA GLY A 308 29.61 15.60 -6.77
C GLY A 308 29.99 15.21 -5.34
N ILE A 309 30.42 13.97 -5.09
CA ILE A 309 30.76 13.47 -3.75
C ILE A 309 32.03 12.61 -3.83
N ASP A 310 33.03 12.91 -2.99
CA ASP A 310 34.25 12.10 -2.88
C ASP A 310 33.99 10.80 -2.09
N ILE A 311 33.37 9.82 -2.75
CA ILE A 311 33.07 8.52 -2.15
C ILE A 311 34.35 7.79 -1.71
N VAL A 312 35.46 7.97 -2.43
CA VAL A 312 36.73 7.29 -2.13
C VAL A 312 37.33 7.87 -0.85
N GLY A 313 37.43 9.19 -0.73
CA GLY A 313 37.90 9.85 0.48
C GLY A 313 37.03 9.57 1.70
N LEU A 314 35.71 9.54 1.54
CA LEU A 314 34.78 9.16 2.61
C LEU A 314 34.96 7.70 3.05
N ALA A 315 35.16 6.77 2.11
CA ALA A 315 35.38 5.36 2.40
C ALA A 315 36.69 5.11 3.16
N GLU A 316 37.72 5.92 2.94
CA GLU A 316 39.01 5.82 3.65
C GLU A 316 38.96 6.43 5.06
N ARG A 317 38.20 7.51 5.25
CA ARG A 317 38.10 8.25 6.52
C ARG A 317 37.10 7.63 7.51
N LEU A 318 36.00 7.08 7.03
CA LEU A 318 34.92 6.57 7.88
C LEU A 318 35.13 5.09 8.23
N ARG A 319 34.75 4.71 9.45
CA ARG A 319 34.70 3.28 9.83
C ARG A 319 33.48 2.59 9.23
N PRO A 320 33.59 1.35 8.71
CA PRO A 320 32.45 0.62 8.14
C PRO A 320 31.27 0.46 9.10
N GLU A 321 31.53 0.27 10.40
CA GLU A 321 30.47 0.12 11.41
C GLU A 321 29.71 1.43 11.63
N LEU A 322 30.40 2.57 11.50
CA LEU A 322 29.80 3.90 11.63
C LEU A 322 28.91 4.23 10.42
N VAL A 323 29.37 3.87 9.21
CA VAL A 323 28.58 4.02 7.97
C VAL A 323 27.29 3.19 8.06
N GLN A 324 27.36 1.95 8.55
CA GLN A 324 26.16 1.14 8.81
C GLN A 324 25.21 1.77 9.83
N LEU A 325 25.74 2.32 10.92
CA LEU A 325 24.94 2.98 11.95
C LEU A 325 24.22 4.21 11.40
N TRP A 326 24.93 5.08 10.68
CA TRP A 326 24.35 6.27 10.06
C TRP A 326 23.35 5.91 8.97
N TYR A 327 23.61 4.87 8.18
CA TYR A 327 22.67 4.38 7.19
C TYR A 327 21.34 3.95 7.85
N GLN A 328 21.43 3.16 8.91
CA GLN A 328 20.25 2.73 9.68
C GLN A 328 19.49 3.92 10.30
N MET A 329 20.22 4.92 10.81
CA MET A 329 19.61 6.15 11.36
C MET A 329 18.93 6.98 10.28
N ALA A 330 19.49 7.06 9.06
CA ALA A 330 18.89 7.78 7.94
C ALA A 330 17.60 7.12 7.47
N VAL A 331 17.60 5.79 7.29
CA VAL A 331 16.41 5.00 6.92
C VAL A 331 15.32 5.12 7.98
N ASN A 332 15.68 4.99 9.27
CA ASN A 332 14.71 5.17 10.36
C ASN A 332 14.20 6.61 10.45
N GLY A 333 15.07 7.60 10.21
CA GLY A 333 14.69 9.01 10.14
C GLY A 333 13.64 9.27 9.07
N GLY A 334 13.77 8.65 7.89
CA GLY A 334 12.76 8.75 6.82
C GLY A 334 11.41 8.15 7.21
N ARG A 335 11.42 6.99 7.89
CA ARG A 335 10.20 6.36 8.41
C ARG A 335 9.51 7.20 9.49
N ASP A 336 10.31 7.81 10.37
CA ASP A 336 9.82 8.58 11.51
C ASP A 336 9.51 10.05 11.13
N LEU A 337 9.87 10.49 9.92
CA LEU A 337 9.68 11.86 9.43
C LEU A 337 8.21 12.34 9.44
N PRO A 338 7.21 11.52 9.01
CA PRO A 338 5.80 11.96 8.98
C PRO A 338 5.17 12.15 10.37
N ILE A 339 5.75 11.56 11.41
CA ILE A 339 5.25 11.66 12.80
C ILE A 339 6.02 12.69 13.63
N ALA A 340 7.04 13.34 13.05
CA ALA A 340 7.80 14.39 13.71
C ALA A 340 6.96 15.69 13.81
N PRO A 341 7.27 16.61 14.76
CA PRO A 341 6.56 17.89 14.88
C PRO A 341 6.58 18.73 13.60
N SER A 342 7.65 18.62 12.83
CA SER A 342 7.71 19.05 11.43
C SER A 342 8.75 18.18 10.69
N PRO A 343 8.67 18.06 9.35
CA PRO A 343 9.66 17.31 8.57
C PRO A 343 11.09 17.83 8.79
N ARG A 344 11.28 19.15 8.84
CA ARG A 344 12.59 19.76 9.14
C ARG A 344 13.13 19.34 10.50
N VAL A 345 12.30 19.39 11.54
CA VAL A 345 12.70 18.98 12.90
C VAL A 345 13.03 17.47 12.94
N GLY A 346 12.26 16.63 12.25
CA GLY A 346 12.56 15.20 12.16
C GLY A 346 13.91 14.93 11.48
N PHE A 347 14.23 15.68 10.43
CA PHE A 347 15.52 15.64 9.75
C PHE A 347 16.68 16.07 10.65
N GLU A 348 16.57 17.26 11.26
CA GLU A 348 17.56 17.79 12.20
C GLU A 348 17.82 16.82 13.35
N MET A 349 16.76 16.24 13.94
CA MET A 349 16.90 15.23 15.00
C MET A 349 17.60 13.96 14.53
N SER A 350 17.43 13.57 13.27
CA SER A 350 18.11 12.40 12.71
C SER A 350 19.61 12.65 12.58
N LEU A 351 20.00 13.83 12.09
CA LEU A 351 21.40 14.25 12.01
C LEU A 351 22.04 14.46 13.39
N LEU A 352 21.33 15.09 14.33
CA LEU A 352 21.82 15.27 15.71
C LEU A 352 22.01 13.94 16.43
N ARG A 353 21.17 12.93 16.16
CA ARG A 353 21.39 11.56 16.66
C ARG A 353 22.66 10.95 16.05
N MET A 354 22.88 11.10 14.75
CA MET A 354 24.11 10.62 14.08
C MET A 354 25.37 11.28 14.66
N LEU A 355 25.28 12.57 15.02
CA LEU A 355 26.34 13.32 15.68
C LEU A 355 26.59 12.84 17.12
N ALA A 356 25.53 12.60 17.89
CA ALA A 356 25.61 12.20 19.30
C ALA A 356 26.04 10.74 19.51
N PHE A 357 25.60 9.83 18.63
CA PHE A 357 25.82 8.39 18.77
C PHE A 357 26.99 7.92 17.89
N ARG A 358 28.22 8.15 18.37
CA ARG A 358 29.44 7.57 17.78
C ARG A 358 29.95 6.43 18.67
N PRO A 359 30.18 5.21 18.14
CA PRO A 359 30.76 4.11 18.92
C PRO A 359 32.12 4.54 19.48
N ALA A 360 32.32 4.34 20.79
CA ALA A 360 33.51 4.76 21.52
C ALA A 360 34.79 4.33 20.78
N GLY A 361 35.51 5.33 20.29
CA GLY A 361 36.66 5.20 19.39
C GLY A 361 37.18 6.58 18.96
N GLU A 362 36.30 7.58 18.98
CA GLU A 362 36.64 9.00 18.83
C GLU A 362 36.04 9.80 20.00
N GLY A 363 36.89 10.39 20.84
CA GLY A 363 36.53 11.65 21.51
C GLY A 363 35.81 11.63 22.86
N ALA A 364 35.84 10.57 23.68
CA ALA A 364 35.44 10.68 25.09
C ALA A 364 36.59 11.26 25.96
N ALA A 365 37.04 12.46 25.62
CA ALA A 365 37.92 13.28 26.45
C ALA A 365 37.66 14.78 26.21
N ALA A 366 36.40 15.23 26.29
CA ALA A 366 36.05 16.63 26.59
C ALA A 366 34.53 16.80 26.78
N SER A 367 34.04 16.61 27.99
CA SER A 367 32.96 17.46 28.53
C SER A 367 33.01 17.41 30.06
N THR A 368 33.74 18.36 30.62
CA THR A 368 33.72 18.72 32.04
C THR A 368 32.30 19.14 32.44
N GLY A 369 31.63 18.28 33.22
CA GLY A 369 30.40 18.57 33.93
C GLY A 369 30.53 18.12 35.38
N SER A 370 30.65 19.10 36.28
CA SER A 370 30.86 18.98 37.72
C SER A 370 29.92 17.96 38.40
N ARG A 371 30.49 16.97 39.09
CA ARG A 371 29.79 16.13 40.09
C ARG A 371 30.21 16.57 41.49
N PRO A 372 29.29 16.81 42.43
CA PRO A 372 29.62 16.73 43.84
C PRO A 372 29.59 15.27 44.31
N ALA A 373 30.57 14.95 45.15
CA ALA A 373 30.84 13.65 45.74
C ALA A 373 29.99 13.38 46.98
N ALA A 374 29.60 12.11 47.16
CA ALA A 374 29.38 11.38 48.43
C ALA A 374 28.85 9.97 48.06
N ALA A 375 29.19 8.84 48.67
CA ALA A 375 30.13 8.51 49.72
C ALA A 375 30.50 7.01 49.61
N THR A 376 31.69 6.73 50.14
CA THR A 376 32.40 5.49 50.48
C THR A 376 31.60 4.26 50.97
N SER A 377 32.06 3.05 50.59
CA SER A 377 32.48 1.95 51.50
C SER A 377 33.03 0.71 50.73
N PRO A 378 33.84 -0.18 51.36
CA PRO A 378 35.06 -0.71 50.74
C PRO A 378 35.06 -2.21 50.36
N LYS A 379 36.09 -2.58 49.57
CA LYS A 379 36.51 -3.92 49.13
C LYS A 379 36.77 -4.92 50.27
N PRO A 380 36.88 -6.22 49.91
CA PRO A 380 38.15 -6.89 50.13
C PRO A 380 38.74 -7.55 48.86
N ALA A 381 40.06 -7.42 48.71
CA ALA A 381 40.93 -8.36 47.97
C ALA A 381 41.21 -9.57 48.88
N VAL A 382 41.68 -10.75 48.45
CA VAL A 382 42.95 -11.04 47.76
C VAL A 382 42.94 -12.49 47.20
N SER A 383 43.78 -12.71 46.16
CA SER A 383 44.57 -13.93 45.88
C SER A 383 43.82 -15.14 45.28
N GLY A 384 44.26 -15.77 44.18
CA GLY A 384 45.59 -15.72 43.54
C GLY A 384 45.56 -16.26 42.11
N ARG A 385 46.66 -15.98 41.41
CA ARG A 385 46.91 -16.38 40.03
C ARG A 385 48.09 -17.37 40.02
N GLU A 386 48.04 -18.26 39.03
CA GLU A 386 49.15 -19.04 38.45
C GLU A 386 49.60 -20.32 39.14
N ALA A 387 49.19 -21.45 38.55
CA ALA A 387 50.14 -22.49 38.10
C ALA A 387 49.48 -23.43 37.07
N ALA A 388 50.09 -23.48 35.88
CA ALA A 388 50.20 -24.59 34.92
C ALA A 388 48.93 -25.41 34.61
N ARG A 389 48.32 -25.39 33.42
CA ARG A 389 48.89 -25.65 32.08
C ARG A 389 49.87 -26.84 32.05
N ALA A 390 49.36 -28.05 32.25
CA ALA A 390 49.80 -29.28 31.57
C ALA A 390 48.95 -30.49 32.02
N ALA A 391 47.92 -30.85 31.25
CA ALA A 391 47.47 -32.23 31.06
C ALA A 391 46.32 -32.22 30.04
N MET A 392 46.72 -32.21 28.77
CA MET A 392 45.85 -32.56 27.65
C MET A 392 45.83 -34.09 27.59
N ALA A 393 44.74 -34.72 28.04
CA ALA A 393 44.33 -36.07 27.65
C ALA A 393 42.92 -36.35 28.21
N GLU A 394 42.04 -36.83 27.34
CA GLU A 394 40.68 -37.33 27.60
C GLU A 394 39.56 -36.32 27.91
N ALA A 395 38.77 -36.00 26.86
CA ALA A 395 37.31 -36.21 26.81
C ALA A 395 36.65 -35.22 25.83
N THR A 396 36.69 -35.54 24.54
CA THR A 396 35.77 -35.02 23.53
C THR A 396 34.54 -35.91 23.45
N ALA A 397 33.36 -35.41 23.82
CA ALA A 397 32.06 -35.88 23.31
C ALA A 397 30.95 -34.89 23.69
N GLN A 398 30.50 -34.10 22.70
CA GLN A 398 29.20 -33.42 22.72
C GLN A 398 28.14 -34.42 22.18
N PRO A 399 26.98 -34.58 22.82
CA PRO A 399 25.88 -35.37 22.26
C PRO A 399 24.96 -34.54 21.37
N GLU A 400 24.71 -35.08 20.19
CA GLU A 400 23.73 -34.69 19.17
C GLU A 400 22.30 -35.10 19.58
N PRO A 401 21.24 -34.33 19.23
CA PRO A 401 19.87 -34.66 19.60
C PRO A 401 19.24 -35.68 18.63
N ALA A 402 18.77 -36.80 19.17
CA ALA A 402 18.05 -37.85 18.45
C ALA A 402 16.51 -37.72 18.60
N PRO A 403 15.71 -38.26 17.66
CA PRO A 403 14.30 -37.92 17.45
C PRO A 403 13.34 -38.75 18.30
N VAL A 404 12.16 -38.17 18.59
CA VAL A 404 11.11 -38.80 19.41
C VAL A 404 10.16 -39.63 18.52
N PRO A 405 9.82 -40.90 18.86
CA PRO A 405 9.01 -41.76 18.01
C PRO A 405 7.50 -41.53 18.17
N GLN A 406 6.79 -41.58 17.03
CA GLN A 406 5.33 -41.72 16.97
C GLN A 406 4.90 -43.13 17.40
N ARG A 407 3.86 -43.24 18.22
CA ARG A 407 3.23 -44.51 18.58
C ARG A 407 1.73 -44.44 18.32
N GLU A 408 1.29 -45.15 17.29
CA GLU A 408 -0.11 -45.49 17.04
C GLU A 408 -0.69 -46.28 18.22
N ARG A 409 -1.88 -45.91 18.67
CA ARG A 409 -2.78 -46.79 19.42
C ARG A 409 -4.23 -46.64 18.96
N GLU A 410 -4.65 -47.76 18.40
CA GLU A 410 -5.95 -48.34 18.10
C GLU A 410 -7.07 -48.13 19.14
N ALA A 411 -8.30 -48.42 18.68
CA ALA A 411 -9.60 -47.93 19.13
C ALA A 411 -10.31 -48.73 20.26
N ALA A 412 -11.45 -48.14 20.68
CA ALA A 412 -12.65 -48.68 21.37
C ALA A 412 -12.72 -48.55 22.91
N PRO A 413 -13.92 -48.54 23.56
CA PRO A 413 -15.32 -48.40 23.08
C PRO A 413 -16.17 -47.34 23.87
N VAL A 414 -17.45 -47.26 23.52
CA VAL A 414 -18.51 -46.33 23.99
C VAL A 414 -19.26 -46.83 25.25
N ALA A 415 -19.79 -45.88 26.04
CA ALA A 415 -20.94 -45.92 26.99
C ALA A 415 -20.63 -45.99 28.51
N PRO A 416 -21.54 -45.54 29.42
CA PRO A 416 -22.67 -44.60 29.30
C PRO A 416 -22.70 -43.49 30.41
N MET A 417 -23.67 -42.58 30.23
CA MET A 417 -24.26 -41.60 31.16
C MET A 417 -24.15 -41.92 32.66
N ARG A 418 -23.73 -40.91 33.44
CA ARG A 418 -24.08 -40.76 34.86
C ARG A 418 -24.71 -39.38 35.07
N GLU A 419 -25.91 -39.41 35.65
CA GLU A 419 -26.63 -38.26 36.19
C GLU A 419 -25.85 -37.66 37.36
N ASP A 420 -25.77 -36.32 37.39
CA ASP A 420 -25.28 -35.56 38.54
C ASP A 420 -26.44 -34.85 39.28
N PRO A 421 -26.29 -34.59 40.60
CA PRO A 421 -27.37 -34.27 41.53
C PRO A 421 -27.76 -32.78 41.54
N PRO A 422 -28.86 -32.39 42.23
CA PRO A 422 -29.54 -31.12 42.01
C PRO A 422 -28.85 -29.94 42.70
N LEU A 423 -28.74 -28.82 41.98
CA LEU A 423 -28.30 -27.54 42.54
C LEU A 423 -29.50 -26.70 43.04
N PRO A 424 -29.37 -26.01 44.18
CA PRO A 424 -30.41 -25.18 44.74
C PRO A 424 -30.40 -23.74 44.18
N ALA A 425 -31.59 -23.13 44.27
CA ALA A 425 -31.91 -21.70 44.28
C ALA A 425 -31.70 -20.90 42.97
N THR A 426 -32.85 -20.52 42.41
CA THR A 426 -33.08 -19.60 41.30
C THR A 426 -32.37 -18.24 41.45
N PRO A 427 -31.53 -17.83 40.49
CA PRO A 427 -31.27 -16.41 40.25
C PRO A 427 -32.50 -15.81 39.54
N ARG A 428 -32.84 -14.57 39.92
CA ARG A 428 -33.84 -13.72 39.27
C ARG A 428 -33.84 -13.92 37.75
N ALA A 429 -34.98 -14.33 37.19
CA ALA A 429 -35.21 -14.32 35.76
C ALA A 429 -35.17 -12.87 35.27
N LEU A 430 -34.00 -12.40 34.84
CA LEU A 430 -33.92 -11.36 33.83
C LEU A 430 -34.48 -12.00 32.55
N SER A 431 -35.71 -11.66 32.16
CA SER A 431 -36.20 -11.98 30.82
C SER A 431 -35.42 -11.11 29.83
N LEU A 432 -34.25 -11.58 29.40
CA LEU A 432 -33.51 -10.95 28.32
C LEU A 432 -34.15 -11.35 26.99
N ASP A 433 -34.63 -10.35 26.26
CA ASP A 433 -34.90 -10.42 24.83
C ASP A 433 -33.77 -9.73 24.04
N ALA A 434 -33.84 -9.81 22.71
CA ALA A 434 -32.81 -9.26 21.84
C ALA A 434 -32.64 -7.73 21.99
N ASP A 435 -33.72 -7.01 22.32
CA ASP A 435 -33.68 -5.55 22.51
C ASP A 435 -33.08 -5.16 23.87
N SER A 436 -33.48 -5.84 24.95
CA SER A 436 -32.90 -5.65 26.29
C SER A 436 -31.41 -5.99 26.33
N TRP A 437 -30.97 -6.94 25.49
CA TRP A 437 -29.54 -7.25 25.31
C TRP A 437 -28.76 -6.07 24.72
N LEU A 438 -29.32 -5.39 23.71
CA LEU A 438 -28.67 -4.24 23.07
C LEU A 438 -28.60 -3.04 24.03
N GLU A 439 -29.65 -2.80 24.83
CA GLU A 439 -29.65 -1.76 25.86
C GLU A 439 -28.60 -2.04 26.95
N LEU A 440 -28.45 -3.30 27.36
CA LEU A 440 -27.43 -3.72 28.32
C LEU A 440 -26.01 -3.47 27.78
N LEU A 441 -25.75 -3.81 26.51
CA LEU A 441 -24.44 -3.53 25.89
C LEU A 441 -24.15 -2.04 25.76
N ALA A 442 -25.16 -1.20 25.54
CA ALA A 442 -25.00 0.25 25.49
C ALA A 442 -24.69 0.86 26.88
N GLY A 443 -25.23 0.28 27.96
CA GLY A 443 -24.99 0.72 29.34
C GLY A 443 -23.65 0.28 29.94
N VAL A 444 -23.00 -0.75 29.38
CA VAL A 444 -21.72 -1.28 29.87
C VAL A 444 -20.54 -0.60 29.16
N GLN A 445 -19.59 -0.04 29.92
CA GLN A 445 -18.36 0.53 29.36
C GLN A 445 -17.39 -0.56 28.89
N LEU A 446 -17.63 -1.11 27.70
CA LEU A 446 -16.75 -2.09 27.06
C LEU A 446 -15.50 -1.44 26.47
N LYS A 447 -14.33 -2.05 26.67
CA LYS A 447 -13.04 -1.57 26.15
C LYS A 447 -12.31 -2.65 25.36
N GLY A 448 -11.56 -2.24 24.33
CA GLY A 448 -10.67 -3.11 23.56
C GLY A 448 -11.39 -4.27 22.86
N LEU A 449 -10.81 -5.47 22.94
CA LEU A 449 -11.29 -6.67 22.25
C LEU A 449 -12.72 -7.10 22.66
N ALA A 450 -13.13 -6.81 23.90
CA ALA A 450 -14.50 -7.09 24.36
C ALA A 450 -15.54 -6.21 23.65
N LYS A 451 -15.19 -4.96 23.31
CA LYS A 451 -16.08 -4.04 22.58
C LYS A 451 -16.28 -4.50 21.14
N GLU A 452 -15.19 -4.89 20.48
CA GLU A 452 -15.23 -5.43 19.11
C GLU A 452 -16.05 -6.72 19.04
N LEU A 453 -15.84 -7.65 19.96
CA LEU A 453 -16.63 -8.88 20.02
C LEU A 453 -18.11 -8.59 20.30
N ALA A 454 -18.42 -7.73 21.28
CA ALA A 454 -19.79 -7.37 21.64
C ALA A 454 -20.57 -6.68 20.50
N ALA A 455 -19.89 -5.93 19.63
CA ALA A 455 -20.53 -5.24 18.51
C ALA A 455 -21.00 -6.19 17.40
N HIS A 456 -20.38 -7.36 17.27
CA HIS A 456 -20.59 -8.33 16.18
C HIS A 456 -21.38 -9.58 16.60
N VAL A 457 -21.78 -9.68 17.87
CA VAL A 457 -22.57 -10.80 18.38
C VAL A 457 -24.07 -10.48 18.42
N GLY A 458 -24.91 -11.45 18.07
CA GLY A 458 -26.36 -11.40 18.24
C GLY A 458 -26.83 -12.28 19.41
N PHE A 459 -27.83 -11.85 20.17
CA PHE A 459 -28.36 -12.62 21.30
C PHE A 459 -29.21 -13.80 20.85
N ILE A 460 -28.90 -15.01 21.33
CA ILE A 460 -29.73 -16.21 21.10
C ILE A 460 -30.56 -16.52 22.35
N GLY A 461 -29.94 -16.49 23.54
CA GLY A 461 -30.65 -16.81 24.78
C GLY A 461 -29.73 -16.81 26.01
N TYR A 462 -30.36 -16.79 27.20
CA TYR A 462 -29.67 -16.91 28.48
C TYR A 462 -30.42 -17.88 29.39
N GLU A 463 -29.80 -19.01 29.70
CA GLU A 463 -30.39 -20.05 30.57
C GLU A 463 -29.34 -20.57 31.55
N ALA A 464 -29.72 -20.73 32.82
CA ALA A 464 -28.91 -21.34 33.87
C ALA A 464 -27.46 -20.79 33.99
N GLY A 465 -27.24 -19.49 33.73
CA GLY A 465 -25.91 -18.87 33.82
C GLY A 465 -25.08 -18.96 32.52
N VAL A 466 -25.61 -19.56 31.46
CA VAL A 466 -24.97 -19.68 30.15
C VAL A 466 -25.60 -18.68 29.19
N LEU A 467 -24.78 -17.80 28.64
CA LEU A 467 -25.16 -16.81 27.64
C LEU A 467 -24.79 -17.31 26.24
N THR A 468 -25.79 -17.60 25.42
CA THR A 468 -25.60 -18.10 24.05
C THR A 468 -25.71 -16.95 23.07
N LEU A 469 -24.64 -16.74 22.29
CA LEU A 469 -24.50 -15.64 21.34
C LEU A 469 -24.18 -16.19 19.96
N SER A 470 -24.81 -15.61 18.93
CA SER A 470 -24.51 -15.88 17.53
C SER A 470 -23.38 -14.98 17.04
N LEU A 471 -22.49 -15.53 16.23
CA LEU A 471 -21.45 -14.80 15.52
C LEU A 471 -21.49 -15.21 14.05
N SER A 472 -21.38 -14.24 13.14
CA SER A 472 -21.30 -14.50 11.70
C SER A 472 -20.02 -15.26 11.37
N GLY A 473 -20.06 -16.12 10.34
CA GLY A 473 -18.88 -16.86 9.88
C GLY A 473 -17.73 -15.96 9.40
N ASP A 474 -18.05 -14.75 8.94
CA ASP A 474 -17.05 -13.75 8.54
C ASP A 474 -16.26 -13.17 9.73
N ASP A 475 -16.85 -13.23 10.93
CA ASP A 475 -16.32 -12.61 12.16
C ASP A 475 -15.73 -13.64 13.13
N GLU A 476 -15.57 -14.91 12.70
CA GLU A 476 -15.07 -16.01 13.54
C GLU A 476 -13.69 -15.73 14.15
N PHE A 477 -12.85 -14.94 13.47
CA PHE A 477 -11.53 -14.53 13.97
C PHE A 477 -11.59 -13.72 15.28
N LEU A 478 -12.73 -13.08 15.59
CA LEU A 478 -12.95 -12.36 16.85
C LEU A 478 -13.16 -13.31 18.04
N LYS A 479 -13.46 -14.59 17.78
CA LYS A 479 -13.63 -15.64 18.80
C LYS A 479 -12.28 -16.07 19.37
N THR A 480 -11.69 -15.22 20.20
CA THR A 480 -10.48 -15.54 20.98
C THR A 480 -10.84 -15.86 22.43
N PRO A 481 -10.16 -16.83 23.09
CA PRO A 481 -10.40 -17.12 24.51
C PRO A 481 -10.26 -15.90 25.43
N MET A 482 -9.38 -14.95 25.06
CA MET A 482 -9.21 -13.69 25.78
C MET A 482 -10.41 -12.75 25.60
N ALA A 483 -10.93 -12.58 24.38
CA ALA A 483 -12.08 -11.71 24.14
C ALA A 483 -13.36 -12.23 24.82
N VAL A 484 -13.57 -13.55 24.80
CA VAL A 484 -14.70 -14.20 25.49
C VAL A 484 -14.61 -14.00 27.00
N LYS A 485 -13.41 -14.16 27.57
CA LYS A 485 -13.17 -13.94 29.00
C LYS A 485 -13.40 -12.48 29.41
N GLN A 486 -12.84 -11.54 28.66
CA GLN A 486 -13.01 -10.10 28.94
C GLN A 486 -14.46 -9.64 28.80
N LEU A 487 -15.21 -10.20 27.84
CA LEU A 487 -16.64 -9.93 27.69
C LEU A 487 -17.43 -10.47 28.89
N GLY A 488 -17.15 -11.70 29.34
CA GLY A 488 -17.79 -12.29 30.52
C GLY A 488 -17.51 -11.51 31.80
N GLU A 489 -16.28 -11.05 32.00
CA GLU A 489 -15.88 -10.21 33.14
C GLU A 489 -16.57 -8.84 33.10
N SER A 490 -16.70 -8.23 31.92
CA SER A 490 -17.37 -6.93 31.76
C SER A 490 -18.89 -7.03 31.99
N LEU A 491 -19.49 -8.19 31.70
CA LEU A 491 -20.91 -8.46 31.94
C LEU A 491 -21.22 -8.92 33.37
N ALA A 492 -20.21 -9.30 34.16
CA ALA A 492 -20.40 -9.75 35.53
C ALA A 492 -21.14 -8.75 36.42
N GLY A 493 -20.91 -7.44 36.20
CA GLY A 493 -21.60 -6.38 36.93
C GLY A 493 -23.11 -6.29 36.63
N ALA A 494 -23.52 -6.65 35.42
CA ALA A 494 -24.94 -6.62 35.01
C ALA A 494 -25.70 -7.89 35.41
N PHE A 495 -25.02 -9.06 35.44
CA PHE A 495 -25.62 -10.36 35.75
C PHE A 495 -25.37 -10.82 37.21
N GLY A 496 -24.59 -10.09 37.99
CA GLY A 496 -24.20 -10.41 39.36
C GLY A 496 -23.10 -11.48 39.47
N VAL A 497 -22.95 -12.33 38.46
CA VAL A 497 -21.88 -13.32 38.27
C VAL A 497 -21.45 -13.27 36.80
N ALA A 498 -20.16 -13.51 36.51
CA ALA A 498 -19.67 -13.59 35.13
C ALA A 498 -20.38 -14.77 34.40
N PRO A 499 -21.20 -14.50 33.37
CA PRO A 499 -21.92 -15.57 32.68
C PRO A 499 -20.94 -16.42 31.85
N GLN A 500 -21.24 -17.71 31.70
CA GLN A 500 -20.49 -18.57 30.80
C GLN A 500 -20.94 -18.30 29.36
N ILE A 501 -20.06 -17.72 28.54
CA ILE A 501 -20.41 -17.34 27.16
C ILE A 501 -20.18 -18.51 26.20
N ARG A 502 -21.22 -18.87 25.44
CA ARG A 502 -21.17 -19.84 24.34
C ARG A 502 -21.40 -19.12 23.02
N LEU A 503 -20.41 -19.20 22.12
CA LEU A 503 -20.47 -18.61 20.79
C LEU A 503 -20.76 -19.67 19.74
N GLU A 504 -21.92 -19.55 19.09
CA GLU A 504 -22.35 -20.37 17.97
C GLU A 504 -22.10 -19.64 16.66
N VAL A 505 -21.41 -20.31 15.73
CA VAL A 505 -21.19 -19.79 14.38
C VAL A 505 -22.44 -20.12 13.56
N ALA A 506 -23.32 -19.13 13.41
CA ALA A 506 -24.58 -19.24 12.70
C ALA A 506 -24.89 -17.91 12.00
N LYS A 507 -25.73 -17.92 10.96
CA LYS A 507 -26.31 -16.68 10.44
C LYS A 507 -27.00 -15.98 11.61
N ALA A 508 -26.53 -14.79 11.99
CA ALA A 508 -26.99 -14.07 13.17
C ALA A 508 -28.51 -14.08 13.27
N ALA A 509 -29.03 -14.73 14.32
CA ALA A 509 -30.44 -14.69 14.64
C ALA A 509 -30.70 -13.37 15.37
N GLY A 510 -31.07 -12.34 14.60
CA GLY A 510 -31.39 -11.00 15.12
C GLY A 510 -30.43 -9.89 14.68
N GLU A 511 -30.79 -8.66 15.02
CA GLU A 511 -30.03 -7.45 14.72
C GLU A 511 -28.84 -7.31 15.69
N THR A 512 -27.63 -7.22 15.15
CA THR A 512 -26.40 -6.97 15.92
C THR A 512 -26.26 -5.47 16.21
N LEU A 513 -25.61 -5.09 17.31
CA LEU A 513 -25.36 -3.69 17.66
C LEU A 513 -24.63 -2.90 16.55
N SER A 514 -23.71 -3.55 15.81
CA SER A 514 -23.05 -2.94 14.64
C SER A 514 -24.03 -2.54 13.52
N LYS A 515 -25.06 -3.35 13.26
CA LYS A 515 -26.10 -3.08 12.26
C LYS A 515 -27.04 -1.96 12.70
N ARG A 516 -27.44 -1.96 13.97
CA ARG A 516 -28.26 -0.87 14.55
C ARG A 516 -27.50 0.46 14.53
N ASN A 517 -26.23 0.47 14.95
CA ASN A 517 -25.39 1.67 14.92
C ASN A 517 -25.11 2.15 13.49
N ALA A 518 -24.95 1.25 12.51
CA ALA A 518 -24.83 1.62 11.11
C ALA A 518 -26.12 2.30 10.63
N ARG A 519 -27.29 1.71 10.88
CA ARG A 519 -28.58 2.28 10.51
C ARG A 519 -28.85 3.64 11.17
N GLU A 520 -28.51 3.80 12.45
CA GLU A 520 -28.66 5.10 13.15
C GLU A 520 -27.71 6.17 12.59
N ARG A 521 -26.48 5.79 12.20
CA ARG A 521 -25.55 6.71 11.51
C ARG A 521 -26.07 7.08 10.13
N ASP A 522 -26.54 6.12 9.35
CA ASP A 522 -27.09 6.35 8.01
C ASP A 522 -28.34 7.23 8.08
N ALA A 523 -29.21 7.02 9.08
CA ALA A 523 -30.39 7.85 9.32
C ALA A 523 -30.01 9.28 9.74
N ARG A 524 -28.99 9.46 10.60
CA ARG A 524 -28.48 10.79 10.98
C ARG A 524 -27.82 11.52 9.81
N HIS A 525 -27.10 10.79 8.95
CA HIS A 525 -26.52 11.34 7.74
C HIS A 525 -27.60 11.82 6.77
N SER A 526 -28.58 10.96 6.46
CA SER A 526 -29.72 11.33 5.61
C SER A 526 -30.50 12.53 6.17
N ALA A 527 -30.73 12.57 7.48
CA ALA A 527 -31.40 13.71 8.12
C ALA A 527 -30.57 15.01 8.03
N ALA A 528 -29.24 14.93 8.13
CA ALA A 528 -28.35 16.07 7.96
C ALA A 528 -28.32 16.56 6.50
N GLU A 529 -28.34 15.64 5.53
CA GLU A 529 -28.45 15.97 4.10
C GLU A 529 -29.78 16.64 3.77
N ASP A 530 -30.89 16.09 4.27
CA ASP A 530 -32.22 16.66 4.09
C ASP A 530 -32.33 18.04 4.75
N ALA A 531 -31.78 18.23 5.95
CA ALA A 531 -31.76 19.53 6.62
C ALA A 531 -30.92 20.56 5.85
N PHE A 532 -29.76 20.15 5.32
CA PHE A 532 -28.88 21.02 4.55
C PHE A 532 -29.48 21.43 3.21
N LEU A 533 -30.11 20.49 2.48
CA LEU A 533 -30.77 20.76 1.19
C LEU A 533 -32.03 21.61 1.34
N ASN A 534 -32.69 21.54 2.50
CA ASN A 534 -33.87 22.35 2.81
C ASN A 534 -33.53 23.70 3.45
N ASP A 535 -32.25 24.02 3.64
CA ASP A 535 -31.82 25.32 4.17
C ASP A 535 -32.07 26.45 3.14
N PRO A 536 -32.77 27.54 3.51
CA PRO A 536 -33.09 28.64 2.60
C PRO A 536 -31.87 29.32 1.96
N ASP A 537 -30.74 29.38 2.67
CA ASP A 537 -29.52 30.01 2.18
C ASP A 537 -28.74 29.08 1.25
N VAL A 538 -28.75 27.77 1.52
CA VAL A 538 -28.21 26.75 0.60
C VAL A 538 -28.99 26.72 -0.71
N GLN A 539 -30.32 26.78 -0.66
CA GLN A 539 -31.15 26.84 -1.87
C GLN A 539 -30.90 28.10 -2.70
N ARG A 540 -30.67 29.26 -2.06
CA ARG A 540 -30.27 30.49 -2.75
C ARG A 540 -28.91 30.36 -3.43
N LEU A 541 -27.94 29.74 -2.76
CA LEU A 541 -26.60 29.51 -3.32
C LEU A 541 -26.64 28.54 -4.51
N MET A 542 -27.46 27.48 -4.42
CA MET A 542 -27.68 26.55 -5.53
C MET A 542 -28.34 27.23 -6.73
N GLN A 543 -29.31 28.13 -6.51
CA GLN A 543 -29.92 28.94 -7.57
C GLN A 543 -28.92 29.91 -8.23
N GLN A 544 -27.87 30.32 -7.51
CA GLN A 544 -26.77 31.15 -8.02
C GLN A 544 -25.66 30.35 -8.70
N GLY A 545 -25.81 29.03 -8.83
CA GLY A 545 -24.89 28.15 -9.56
C GLY A 545 -23.86 27.41 -8.69
N ALA A 546 -23.98 27.46 -7.36
CA ALA A 546 -23.16 26.64 -6.47
C ALA A 546 -23.53 25.15 -6.59
N LYS A 547 -22.54 24.27 -6.50
CA LYS A 547 -22.73 22.81 -6.52
C LYS A 547 -22.30 22.23 -5.18
N LEU A 548 -23.14 21.35 -4.64
CA LEU A 548 -22.80 20.53 -3.48
C LEU A 548 -21.66 19.57 -3.86
N VAL A 549 -20.66 19.44 -2.99
CA VAL A 549 -19.66 18.38 -3.09
C VAL A 549 -20.28 17.12 -2.50
N PRO A 550 -20.37 16.00 -3.25
CA PRO A 550 -20.87 14.73 -2.72
C PRO A 550 -20.07 14.31 -1.48
N ASP A 551 -20.73 13.74 -0.47
CA ASP A 551 -20.15 13.23 0.78
C ASP A 551 -19.48 14.28 1.71
N SER A 552 -19.71 15.58 1.48
CA SER A 552 -19.15 16.64 2.35
C SER A 552 -20.01 16.99 3.57
N ILE A 553 -21.24 16.47 3.65
CA ILE A 553 -22.17 16.76 4.74
C ILE A 553 -21.86 15.82 5.89
N ARG A 554 -21.56 16.37 7.07
CA ARG A 554 -21.32 15.59 8.29
C ARG A 554 -22.38 15.95 9.34
N PRO A 555 -23.03 14.96 9.97
CA PRO A 555 -23.90 15.24 11.11
C PRO A 555 -23.07 15.84 12.26
N LEU A 556 -23.65 16.79 13.00
CA LEU A 556 -23.06 17.32 14.23
C LEU A 556 -22.94 16.17 15.26
N GLU A 557 -21.75 15.99 15.81
CA GLU A 557 -21.53 15.10 16.97
C GLU A 557 -21.91 15.87 18.24
N ASP A 558 -22.85 15.33 19.03
CA ASP A 558 -23.23 15.86 20.35
C ASP A 558 -22.12 15.64 21.41
#